data_AF-A0A150WW32-F1
#
_entry.id   AF-A0A150WW32-F1
#
_cell.length_a   1.000
_cell.length_b   1.000
_cell.length_c   1.000
_cell.angle_alpha   90.00
_cell.angle_beta   90.00
_cell.angle_gamma   90.00
#
_symmetry.space_group_name_H-M   'P 1'
#
loop_
_entity.id
_entity.type
_entity.pdbx_description
1 polymer ?
#
loop_
_entity_poly.entity_id
_entity_poly.type
_entity_poly.pdbx_seq_one_letter_code
_entity_poly.pdbx_strand_id
1 'polypeptide(L)'
;MTTLLNPTIQLIEQNPEVKSFIYQQIVEFEPFVTPQTIVAVVARDPKKLAIQYETEGKDFTPEGLKKLYRIAIVLREGDTSVEAEGVHEDIFQAIKLAKDSLLKELVAIQDSVISQQDRIVEINHYLQHPVLH
;
A
#
# COMPACT_ATOMS: atom_id res chain seq x y z
N MET A 1 0.42 -32.54 -2.83
CA MET A 1 0.31 -31.22 -3.46
C MET A 1 1.35 -30.31 -2.82
N THR A 2 2.54 -30.21 -3.42
CA THR A 2 3.60 -29.32 -2.96
C THR A 2 3.29 -27.92 -3.46
N THR A 3 2.57 -27.12 -2.67
CA THR A 3 2.58 -25.67 -2.85
C THR A 3 4.03 -25.23 -2.82
N LEU A 4 4.54 -24.72 -3.94
CA LEU A 4 5.83 -24.03 -3.99
C LEU A 4 5.71 -22.84 -3.05
N LEU A 5 6.09 -23.04 -1.78
CA LEU A 5 6.10 -22.01 -0.77
C LEU A 5 7.06 -20.93 -1.26
N ASN A 6 6.51 -19.75 -1.52
CA ASN A 6 7.33 -18.58 -1.81
C ASN A 6 8.29 -18.37 -0.63
N PRO A 7 9.62 -18.39 -0.82
CA PRO A 7 10.59 -18.28 0.26
C PRO A 7 10.41 -17.00 1.09
N THR A 8 9.87 -15.94 0.49
CA THR A 8 9.51 -14.71 1.22
C THR A 8 8.36 -14.94 2.21
N ILE A 9 7.37 -15.77 1.86
CA ILE A 9 6.26 -16.11 2.78
C ILE A 9 6.81 -16.88 3.98
N GLN A 10 7.68 -17.88 3.72
CA GLN A 10 8.33 -18.62 4.81
C GLN A 10 9.15 -17.69 5.72
N LEU A 11 9.89 -16.75 5.13
CA LEU A 11 10.66 -15.77 5.89
C LEU A 11 9.76 -14.91 6.78
N ILE A 12 8.61 -14.44 6.28
CA ILE A 12 7.65 -13.64 7.06
C ILE A 12 7.02 -14.46 8.20
N GLU A 13 6.67 -15.71 7.93
CA GLU A 13 5.99 -16.56 8.92
C GLU A 13 6.93 -17.09 10.00
N GLN A 14 8.17 -17.43 9.63
CA GLN A 14 9.11 -18.13 10.50
C GLN A 14 10.12 -17.20 11.19
N ASN A 15 10.31 -15.96 10.71
CA ASN A 15 11.22 -15.00 11.33
C ASN A 15 10.44 -14.03 12.26
N PRO A 16 10.59 -14.14 13.59
CA PRO A 16 9.90 -13.27 14.53
C PRO A 16 10.27 -11.79 14.39
N GLU A 17 11.48 -11.47 13.96
CA GLU A 17 11.95 -10.09 13.78
C GLU A 17 11.21 -9.42 12.62
N VAL A 18 11.11 -10.10 11.48
CA VAL A 18 10.36 -9.62 10.32
C VAL A 18 8.88 -9.43 10.68
N LYS A 19 8.30 -10.40 11.38
CA LYS A 19 6.91 -10.33 11.82
C LYS A 19 6.66 -9.16 12.79
N SER A 20 7.55 -8.97 13.76
CA SER A 20 7.47 -7.86 14.71
C SER A 20 7.62 -6.51 14.02
N PHE A 21 8.55 -6.43 13.05
CA PHE A 21 8.73 -5.23 12.24
C PHE A 21 7.47 -4.90 11.43
N ILE A 22 6.84 -5.89 10.79
CA ILE A 22 5.56 -5.71 10.09
C ILE A 22 4.51 -5.09 11.02
N TYR A 23 4.33 -5.64 12.24
CA TYR A 23 3.38 -5.07 13.19
C TYR A 23 3.71 -3.63 13.57
N GLN A 24 4.99 -3.30 13.79
CA GLN A 24 5.42 -1.93 14.06
C GLN A 24 5.08 -0.97 12.91
N GLN A 25 5.26 -1.41 11.66
CA GLN A 25 4.93 -0.59 10.49
C GLN A 25 3.41 -0.41 10.32
N ILE A 26 2.61 -1.44 10.63
CA ILE A 26 1.14 -1.38 10.45
C ILE A 26 0.47 -0.39 11.42
N VAL A 27 1.03 -0.19 12.61
CA VAL A 27 0.49 0.78 13.59
C VAL A 27 0.43 2.20 13.01
N GLU A 28 1.30 2.54 12.06
CA GLU A 28 1.26 3.86 11.41
C GLU A 28 -0.01 4.08 10.56
N PHE A 29 -0.75 3.02 10.22
CA PHE A 29 -2.03 3.14 9.52
C PHE A 29 -3.22 3.43 10.44
N GLU A 30 -3.06 3.35 11.77
CA GLU A 30 -4.16 3.57 12.74
C GLU A 30 -5.02 4.81 12.46
N PRO A 31 -4.47 5.98 12.06
CA PRO A 31 -5.29 7.16 11.77
C PRO A 31 -6.20 7.02 10.54
N PHE A 32 -5.96 6.02 9.68
CA PHE A 32 -6.62 5.82 8.39
C PHE A 32 -7.52 4.59 8.33
N VAL A 33 -7.55 3.78 9.40
CA VAL A 33 -8.26 2.49 9.42
C VAL A 33 -9.33 2.46 10.50
N THR A 34 -10.34 1.65 10.27
CA THR A 34 -11.38 1.33 11.25
C THR A 34 -11.12 -0.03 11.88
N PRO A 35 -11.78 -0.38 13.00
CA PRO A 35 -11.73 -1.74 13.55
C PRO A 35 -12.22 -2.83 12.59
N GLN A 36 -12.94 -2.46 11.52
CA GLN A 36 -13.43 -3.37 10.48
C GLN A 36 -12.42 -3.56 9.34
N THR A 37 -11.37 -2.73 9.28
CA THR A 37 -10.36 -2.80 8.22
C THR A 37 -9.48 -4.03 8.41
N ILE A 38 -9.39 -4.83 7.35
CA ILE A 38 -8.47 -5.97 7.28
C ILE A 38 -7.15 -5.48 6.69
N VAL A 39 -6.08 -5.67 7.43
CA VAL A 39 -4.70 -5.40 6.97
C VAL A 39 -4.05 -6.72 6.56
N ALA A 40 -3.63 -6.83 5.31
CA ALA A 40 -2.91 -7.98 4.80
C ALA A 40 -1.53 -7.57 4.26
N VAL A 41 -0.51 -8.36 4.58
CA VAL A 41 0.83 -8.23 4.01
C VAL A 41 1.08 -9.40 3.08
N VAL A 42 1.32 -9.10 1.82
CA VAL A 42 1.37 -10.08 0.73
C VAL A 42 2.75 -10.06 0.08
N ALA A 43 3.43 -11.20 0.12
CA ALA A 43 4.64 -11.41 -0.67
C ALA A 43 4.27 -11.76 -2.11
N ARG A 44 4.63 -10.91 -3.06
CA ARG A 44 4.41 -11.10 -4.50
C ARG A 44 5.67 -11.64 -5.17
N ASP A 45 5.51 -12.26 -6.33
CA ASP A 45 6.65 -12.72 -7.14
C ASP A 45 7.30 -11.53 -7.86
N PRO A 46 8.58 -11.19 -7.56
CA PRO A 46 9.28 -10.10 -8.23
C PRO A 46 9.53 -10.37 -9.71
N LYS A 47 9.54 -11.63 -10.18
CA LYS A 47 9.70 -11.93 -11.61
C LYS A 47 8.57 -11.34 -12.46
N LYS A 48 7.41 -11.12 -11.86
CA LYS A 48 6.28 -10.46 -12.52
C LYS A 48 6.53 -8.97 -12.79
N LEU A 49 7.58 -8.37 -12.22
CA LEU A 49 8.01 -7.00 -12.55
C LEU A 49 8.65 -6.90 -13.93
N ALA A 50 9.11 -8.01 -14.52
CA ALA A 50 9.70 -8.01 -15.87
C ALA A 50 8.79 -7.31 -16.89
N ILE A 51 7.51 -7.70 -16.94
CA ILE A 51 6.52 -7.12 -17.86
C ILE A 51 6.33 -5.61 -17.62
N GLN A 52 6.30 -5.21 -16.35
CA GLN A 52 6.16 -3.80 -15.97
C GLN A 52 7.38 -2.99 -16.39
N TYR A 53 8.59 -3.49 -16.12
CA TYR A 53 9.83 -2.82 -16.49
C TYR A 53 10.04 -2.74 -18.01
N GLU A 54 9.65 -3.77 -18.76
CA GLU A 54 9.60 -3.71 -20.23
C GLU A 54 8.70 -2.57 -20.71
N THR A 55 7.52 -2.41 -20.11
CA THR A 55 6.57 -1.35 -20.46
C THR A 55 7.07 0.04 -20.08
N GLU A 56 7.80 0.16 -18.97
CA GLU A 56 8.38 1.42 -18.46
C GLU A 56 9.75 1.74 -19.11
N GLY A 57 10.29 0.88 -19.96
CA GLY A 57 11.62 1.06 -20.58
C GLY A 57 12.77 0.98 -19.57
N LYS A 58 12.58 0.26 -18.46
CA LYS A 58 13.60 0.05 -17.43
C LYS A 58 14.41 -1.21 -17.73
N ASP A 59 15.73 -1.10 -17.67
CA ASP A 59 16.61 -2.25 -17.78
C ASP A 59 16.49 -3.17 -16.56
N PHE A 60 16.42 -4.47 -16.79
CA PHE A 60 16.45 -5.48 -15.73
C PHE A 60 17.12 -6.77 -16.18
N THR A 61 17.58 -7.54 -15.21
CA THR A 61 18.08 -8.90 -15.42
C THR A 61 17.18 -9.89 -14.67
N PRO A 62 16.89 -11.07 -15.24
CA PRO A 62 16.14 -12.12 -14.53
C PRO A 62 16.77 -12.51 -13.20
N GLU A 63 18.11 -12.49 -13.11
CA GLU A 63 18.87 -12.77 -11.90
C GLU A 63 18.71 -11.66 -10.86
N GLY A 64 18.68 -10.39 -11.30
CA GLY A 64 18.41 -9.25 -10.43
C GLY A 64 17.02 -9.34 -9.80
N LEU A 65 16.00 -9.65 -10.60
CA LEU A 65 14.62 -9.78 -10.10
C LEU A 65 14.49 -10.88 -9.04
N LYS A 66 15.20 -12.01 -9.17
CA LYS A 66 15.15 -13.10 -8.18
C LYS A 66 15.70 -12.71 -6.80
N LYS A 67 16.53 -11.67 -6.72
CA LYS A 67 17.10 -11.19 -5.44
C LYS A 67 16.20 -10.20 -4.71
N LEU A 68 15.16 -9.71 -5.37
CA LEU A 68 14.27 -8.70 -4.81
C LEU A 68 13.20 -9.36 -3.93
N TYR A 69 12.80 -8.66 -2.90
CA TYR A 69 11.54 -8.82 -2.21
C TYR A 69 10.53 -7.85 -2.79
N ARG A 70 9.34 -8.34 -3.14
CA ARG A 70 8.20 -7.52 -3.53
C ARG A 70 7.09 -7.72 -2.51
N ILE A 71 6.89 -6.73 -1.65
CA ILE A 71 5.91 -6.78 -0.58
C ILE A 71 4.79 -5.80 -0.89
N ALA A 72 3.55 -6.25 -0.82
CA ALA A 72 2.38 -5.39 -0.88
C ALA A 72 1.69 -5.35 0.48
N ILE A 73 1.24 -4.18 0.89
CA ILE A 73 0.35 -4.00 2.03
C ILE A 73 -1.01 -3.62 1.49
N VAL A 74 -2.04 -4.36 1.91
CA VAL A 74 -3.42 -4.21 1.44
C VAL A 74 -4.28 -3.86 2.64
N LEU A 75 -5.00 -2.75 2.56
CA LEU A 75 -6.06 -2.36 3.47
C LEU A 75 -7.39 -2.63 2.77
N ARG A 76 -8.26 -3.43 3.39
CA ARG A 76 -9.58 -3.74 2.86
C ARG A 76 -10.66 -3.42 3.89
N GLU A 77 -11.68 -2.69 3.45
CA GLU A 77 -12.88 -2.43 4.24
C GLU A 77 -14.11 -2.64 3.34
N GLY A 78 -14.94 -3.64 3.69
CA GLY A 78 -16.03 -4.10 2.83
C GLY A 78 -15.53 -4.51 1.44
N ASP A 79 -16.11 -3.88 0.41
CA ASP A 79 -15.77 -4.11 -1.00
C ASP A 79 -14.64 -3.19 -1.52
N THR A 80 -14.17 -2.26 -0.68
CA THR A 80 -13.11 -1.31 -1.07
C THR A 80 -11.76 -1.78 -0.57
N SER A 81 -10.72 -1.58 -1.37
CA SER A 81 -9.34 -1.83 -0.96
C SER A 81 -8.39 -0.79 -1.50
N VAL A 82 -7.38 -0.44 -0.71
CA VAL A 82 -6.22 0.34 -1.12
C VAL A 82 -4.99 -0.51 -0.88
N GLU A 83 -4.09 -0.55 -1.85
CA GLU A 83 -2.86 -1.32 -1.74
C GLU A 83 -1.70 -0.58 -2.37
N ALA A 84 -0.53 -0.70 -1.75
CA ALA A 84 0.72 -0.25 -2.34
C ALA A 84 1.80 -1.31 -2.13
N GLU A 85 2.84 -1.22 -2.95
CA GLU A 85 3.94 -2.18 -2.92
C GLU A 85 5.31 -1.53 -2.81
N GLY A 86 6.23 -2.26 -2.20
CA GLY A 86 7.62 -1.91 -2.06
C GLY A 86 8.50 -3.04 -2.61
N VAL A 87 9.54 -2.65 -3.35
CA VAL A 87 10.49 -3.57 -3.99
C VAL A 87 11.90 -3.22 -3.53
N HIS A 88 12.59 -4.17 -2.91
CA HIS A 88 13.97 -3.99 -2.47
C HIS A 88 14.68 -5.34 -2.29
N GLU A 89 16.02 -5.37 -2.33
CA GLU A 89 16.83 -6.56 -2.03
C GLU A 89 16.79 -6.98 -0.55
N ASP A 90 16.26 -6.12 0.32
CA ASP A 90 16.16 -6.30 1.76
C ASP A 90 14.68 -6.26 2.15
N ILE A 91 14.23 -7.25 2.92
CA ILE A 91 12.82 -7.41 3.24
C ILE A 91 12.30 -6.27 4.13
N PHE A 92 13.10 -5.76 5.07
CA PHE A 92 12.70 -4.66 5.95
C PHE A 92 12.53 -3.38 5.14
N GLN A 93 13.43 -3.13 4.20
CA GLN A 93 13.31 -1.98 3.29
C GLN A 93 12.14 -2.13 2.32
N ALA A 94 11.88 -3.34 1.80
CA ALA A 94 10.71 -3.57 0.95
C ALA A 94 9.39 -3.32 1.71
N ILE A 95 9.29 -3.75 2.97
CA ILE A 95 8.14 -3.47 3.84
C ILE A 95 8.01 -1.96 4.09
N LYS A 96 9.11 -1.27 4.39
CA LYS A 96 9.10 0.17 4.63
C LYS A 96 8.63 0.96 3.39
N LEU A 97 9.15 0.61 2.22
CA LEU A 97 8.74 1.23 0.96
C LEU A 97 7.26 0.98 0.65
N ALA A 98 6.75 -0.23 0.93
CA ALA A 98 5.33 -0.53 0.77
C ALA A 98 4.48 0.34 1.70
N LYS A 99 4.89 0.48 2.97
CA LYS A 99 4.22 1.31 3.97
C LYS A 99 4.23 2.79 3.56
N ASP A 100 5.39 3.34 3.23
CA ASP A 100 5.54 4.76 2.85
C ASP A 100 4.71 5.09 1.59
N SER A 101 4.66 4.17 0.62
CA SER A 101 3.83 4.31 -0.58
C SER A 101 2.34 4.31 -0.24
N LEU A 102 1.90 3.40 0.64
CA LEU A 102 0.50 3.32 1.04
C LEU A 102 0.06 4.54 1.86
N LEU A 103 0.89 5.00 2.80
CA LEU A 103 0.62 6.22 3.57
C LEU A 103 0.45 7.42 2.66
N LYS A 104 1.29 7.55 1.63
CA LYS A 104 1.17 8.63 0.64
C LYS A 104 -0.16 8.58 -0.11
N GLU A 105 -0.61 7.39 -0.50
CA GLU A 105 -1.92 7.21 -1.15
C GLU A 105 -3.07 7.55 -0.20
N LEU A 106 -3.02 7.11 1.05
CA LEU A 106 -4.05 7.39 2.05
C LEU A 106 -4.16 8.89 2.36
N VAL A 107 -3.03 9.58 2.50
CA VAL A 107 -3.01 11.04 2.67
C VAL A 107 -3.63 11.73 1.46
N ALA A 108 -3.29 11.32 0.24
CA ALA A 108 -3.89 11.89 -0.97
C ALA A 108 -5.41 11.67 -1.04
N ILE A 109 -5.89 10.50 -0.61
CA ILE A 109 -7.33 10.19 -0.52
C ILE A 109 -7.99 11.10 0.53
N GLN A 110 -7.40 11.22 1.72
CA GLN A 110 -7.91 12.08 2.80
C GLN A 110 -8.01 13.54 2.35
N ASP A 111 -6.95 14.08 1.75
CA ASP A 111 -6.89 15.45 1.24
C ASP A 111 -7.96 15.70 0.16
N SER A 112 -8.20 14.71 -0.71
CA SER A 112 -9.24 14.79 -1.73
C SER A 112 -10.65 14.85 -1.14
N VAL A 113 -10.92 14.07 -0.08
CA VAL A 113 -12.24 14.05 0.57
C VAL A 113 -12.51 15.37 1.31
N ILE A 114 -11.52 15.89 2.04
CA ILE A 114 -11.63 17.18 2.75
C ILE A 114 -11.92 18.31 1.76
N SER A 115 -11.16 18.38 0.65
CA SER A 115 -11.37 19.39 -0.40
C SER A 115 -12.77 19.37 -1.03
N GLN A 116 -13.43 18.21 -1.09
CA GLN A 116 -14.80 18.10 -1.58
C GLN A 116 -15.83 18.58 -0.55
N GLN A 117 -15.62 18.28 0.74
CA GLN A 117 -16.49 18.74 1.81
C GLN A 117 -16.46 20.27 1.93
N ASP A 118 -15.27 20.88 1.90
CA ASP A 118 -15.11 22.33 1.94
C ASP A 118 -15.87 23.02 0.79
N ARG A 119 -15.79 22.46 -0.42
CA ARG A 119 -16.55 22.96 -1.58
C ARG A 119 -18.07 22.88 -1.38
N ILE A 120 -18.57 21.80 -0.76
CA ILE A 120 -20.01 21.65 -0.49
C ILE A 120 -20.47 22.69 0.55
N VAL A 121 -19.66 22.95 1.57
CA VAL A 121 -19.94 23.99 2.57
C VAL A 121 -20.02 25.36 1.92
N GLU A 122 -19.07 25.71 1.04
CA GLU A 122 -19.11 26.96 0.27
C GLU A 122 -20.38 27.07 -0.59
N ILE A 123 -20.72 26.02 -1.35
CA ILE A 123 -21.93 26.01 -2.18
C ILE A 123 -23.19 26.23 -1.33
N ASN A 124 -23.32 25.51 -0.20
CA ASN A 124 -24.46 25.65 0.69
C ASN A 124 -24.55 27.06 1.30
N HIS A 125 -23.41 27.68 1.63
CA HIS A 125 -23.36 29.05 2.09
C HIS A 125 -23.94 30.04 1.05
N TYR A 126 -23.60 29.87 -0.23
CA TYR A 126 -24.16 30.69 -1.33
C TYR A 126 -25.63 30.38 -1.65
N LEU A 127 -26.08 29.13 -1.50
CA LEU A 127 -27.49 28.75 -1.70
C LEU A 127 -28.40 29.29 -0.59
N GLN A 128 -27.89 29.42 0.64
CA GLN A 128 -28.64 29.96 1.77
C GLN A 128 -28.65 31.49 1.84
N HIS A 129 -27.66 32.15 1.21
CA HIS A 129 -27.61 33.60 1.07
C HIS A 129 -27.52 33.95 -0.42
N PRO A 130 -28.64 33.95 -1.16
CA PRO A 130 -28.62 34.40 -2.54
C PRO A 130 -28.18 35.86 -2.52
N VAL A 131 -27.03 36.13 -3.13
CA VAL A 131 -26.53 37.49 -3.32
C VAL A 131 -27.56 38.19 -4.20
N LEU A 132 -28.41 39.01 -3.59
CA LEU A 132 -29.35 39.89 -4.27
C LEU A 132 -28.51 40.93 -5.02
N HIS A 133 -28.46 40.78 -6.35
CA HIS A 133 -27.99 41.82 -7.26
C HIS A 133 -29.09 42.86 -7.52
#